data_AF-A0A3A5MEG5-F1
#
_entry.id   AF-A0A3A5MEG5-F1
#
_cell.length_a   1.000
_cell.length_b   1.000
_cell.length_c   1.000
_cell.angle_alpha   90.00
_cell.angle_beta   90.00
_cell.angle_gamma   90.00
#
_symmetry.space_group_name_H-M   'P 1'
#
loop_
_entity.id
_entity.type
_entity.pdbx_description
1 polymer ?
#
loop_
_entity_poly.entity_id
_entity_poly.type
_entity_poly.pdbx_seq_one_letter_code
_entity_poly.pdbx_strand_id
1 'polypeptide(L)'
;MGILVIGYLLVSLLVVSVVLAVSSVYIEHKKLLSAADGAALAAADSYSIAVGSGGEETTSTLPSLQDASVEDAAAGYLAATGAEARFTRFGIDPETGAPDGRTARVVLTAVVRPPIVNFLVPAGIPIVARADARAELVR
;
A
#
# COMPACT_ATOMS: atom_id res chain seq x y z
N MET A 1 -3.42 -33.05 38.50
CA MET A 1 -4.39 -32.76 37.42
C MET A 1 -4.55 -31.28 37.12
N GLY A 2 -4.86 -30.41 38.10
CA GLY A 2 -5.07 -28.98 37.85
C GLY A 2 -3.92 -28.24 37.13
N ILE A 3 -2.66 -28.59 37.43
CA ILE A 3 -1.50 -27.91 36.81
C ILE A 3 -1.35 -28.21 35.31
N LEU A 4 -1.68 -29.43 34.89
CA LEU A 4 -1.66 -29.81 33.48
C LEU A 4 -2.78 -29.08 32.72
N VAL A 5 -3.98 -28.99 33.31
CA VAL A 5 -5.12 -28.26 32.72
C VAL A 5 -4.78 -26.78 32.53
N ILE A 6 -4.21 -26.13 33.56
CA ILE A 6 -3.80 -24.74 33.49
C ILE A 6 -2.68 -24.57 32.44
N GLY A 7 -1.68 -25.45 32.44
CA GLY A 7 -0.59 -25.42 31.46
C GLY A 7 -1.10 -25.54 30.02
N TYR A 8 -1.96 -26.52 29.73
CA TYR A 8 -2.55 -26.70 28.40
C TYR A 8 -3.43 -25.52 28.00
N LEU A 9 -4.18 -24.93 28.94
CA LEU A 9 -5.00 -23.76 28.68
C LEU A 9 -4.15 -22.54 28.33
N LEU A 10 -3.06 -22.30 29.07
CA LEU A 10 -2.11 -21.23 28.77
C LEU A 10 -1.46 -21.41 27.41
N VAL A 11 -0.99 -22.62 27.08
CA VAL A 11 -0.41 -22.92 25.76
C VAL A 11 -1.45 -22.70 24.66
N SER A 12 -2.68 -23.15 24.85
CA SER A 12 -3.76 -22.96 23.88
C SER A 12 -4.07 -21.48 23.66
N LEU A 13 -4.18 -20.69 24.74
CA LEU A 13 -4.39 -19.24 24.64
C LEU A 13 -3.22 -18.52 23.97
N LEU A 14 -1.98 -18.96 24.24
CA LEU A 14 -0.79 -18.42 23.59
C LEU A 14 -0.85 -18.66 22.08
N VAL A 15 -1.17 -19.88 21.65
CA VAL A 15 -1.31 -20.23 20.23
C VAL A 15 -2.40 -19.40 19.57
N VAL A 16 -3.57 -19.29 20.19
CA VAL A 16 -4.68 -18.45 19.68
C VAL A 16 -4.25 -16.99 19.54
N SER A 17 -3.55 -16.45 20.53
CA SER A 17 -3.03 -15.07 20.48
C SER A 17 -2.08 -14.86 19.31
N VAL A 18 -1.19 -15.83 19.03
CA VAL A 18 -0.26 -15.75 17.90
C VAL A 18 -1.02 -15.80 16.57
N VAL A 19 -1.98 -16.69 16.42
CA VAL A 19 -2.79 -16.80 15.18
C VAL A 19 -3.57 -15.52 14.93
N LEU A 20 -4.15 -14.91 15.96
CA LEU A 20 -4.85 -13.63 15.86
C LEU A 20 -3.89 -12.50 15.45
N ALA A 21 -2.69 -12.48 16.02
CA ALA A 21 -1.69 -11.47 15.69
C ALA A 21 -1.27 -11.57 14.22
N VAL A 22 -0.92 -12.77 13.74
CA VAL A 22 -0.55 -13.02 12.35
C VAL A 22 -1.70 -12.68 11.40
N SER A 23 -2.93 -13.06 11.76
CA SER A 23 -4.12 -12.77 10.96
C SER A 23 -4.37 -11.26 10.83
N SER A 24 -4.17 -10.50 11.91
CA SER A 24 -4.27 -9.03 11.89
C SER A 24 -3.25 -8.42 10.92
N VAL A 25 -1.99 -8.85 10.98
CA VAL A 25 -0.93 -8.39 10.08
C VAL A 25 -1.26 -8.71 8.63
N TYR A 26 -1.73 -9.93 8.38
CA TYR A 26 -2.10 -10.37 7.05
C TYR A 26 -3.26 -9.56 6.45
N ILE A 27 -4.30 -9.31 7.24
CA ILE A 27 -5.46 -8.52 6.81
C ILE A 27 -5.03 -7.07 6.49
N GLU A 28 -4.21 -6.47 7.34
CA GLU A 28 -3.78 -5.08 7.15
C GLU A 28 -2.82 -4.94 5.95
N HIS A 29 -1.94 -5.92 5.73
CA HIS A 29 -1.12 -5.99 4.52
C HIS A 29 -1.98 -6.11 3.26
N LYS A 30 -3.02 -6.95 3.25
CA LYS A 30 -3.94 -7.05 2.10
C LYS A 30 -4.73 -5.77 1.85
N LYS A 31 -5.13 -5.07 2.90
CA LYS A 31 -5.78 -3.75 2.78
C LYS A 31 -4.84 -2.72 2.17
N LEU A 32 -3.58 -2.72 2.61
CA LEU A 32 -2.55 -1.82 2.08
C LEU A 32 -2.25 -2.12 0.60
N LEU A 33 -2.17 -3.40 0.23
CA LEU A 33 -2.01 -3.83 -1.16
C LEU A 33 -3.17 -3.34 -2.04
N SER A 34 -4.42 -3.53 -1.59
CA SER A 34 -5.58 -3.03 -2.33
C SER A 34 -5.58 -1.50 -2.50
N ALA A 35 -5.05 -0.75 -1.53
CA ALA A 35 -4.90 0.69 -1.66
C ALA A 35 -3.78 1.07 -2.64
N ALA A 36 -2.67 0.33 -2.63
CA ALA A 36 -1.58 0.49 -3.58
C ALA A 36 -2.03 0.20 -5.01
N ASP A 37 -2.81 -0.86 -5.23
CA ASP A 37 -3.39 -1.22 -6.53
C ASP A 37 -4.30 -0.10 -7.06
N GLY A 38 -5.18 0.44 -6.21
CA GLY A 38 -6.06 1.55 -6.56
C GLY A 38 -5.28 2.83 -6.91
N ALA A 39 -4.23 3.13 -6.16
CA ALA A 39 -3.36 4.28 -6.40
C ALA A 39 -2.56 4.12 -7.70
N ALA A 40 -2.02 2.92 -7.97
CA ALA A 40 -1.30 2.64 -9.20
C ALA A 40 -2.21 2.78 -10.43
N LEU A 41 -3.46 2.31 -10.34
CA LEU A 41 -4.45 2.49 -11.40
C LEU A 41 -4.79 3.96 -11.63
N ALA A 42 -5.00 4.74 -10.56
CA ALA A 42 -5.25 6.18 -10.67
C ALA A 42 -4.06 6.92 -11.30
N ALA A 43 -2.83 6.54 -10.95
CA ALA A 43 -1.63 7.07 -11.58
C ALA A 43 -1.56 6.73 -13.07
N ALA A 44 -1.90 5.50 -13.46
CA ALA A 44 -1.95 5.11 -14.88
C ALA A 44 -3.04 5.86 -15.67
N ASP A 45 -4.21 6.13 -15.07
CA ASP A 45 -5.29 6.88 -15.72
C ASP A 45 -4.93 8.37 -15.93
N SER A 46 -4.21 8.97 -14.99
CA SER A 46 -3.73 10.36 -15.12
C SER A 46 -2.86 10.57 -16.37
N TYR A 47 -2.10 9.54 -16.78
CA TYR A 47 -1.33 9.56 -18.02
C TYR A 47 -2.22 9.59 -19.27
N SER A 48 -3.33 8.83 -19.27
CA SER A 48 -4.30 8.83 -20.38
C SER A 48 -4.87 10.23 -20.63
N ILE A 49 -5.20 10.96 -19.54
CA ILE A 49 -5.74 12.32 -19.61
C ILE A 49 -4.70 13.34 -20.14
N ALA A 50 -3.43 13.19 -19.75
CA ALA A 50 -2.36 14.05 -20.26
C ALA A 50 -2.14 13.88 -21.78
N VAL A 51 -2.28 12.65 -22.29
CA VAL A 51 -2.18 12.39 -23.74
C VAL A 51 -3.42 12.90 -24.50
N GLY A 52 -4.62 12.82 -23.92
CA GLY A 52 -5.86 13.28 -24.57
C GLY A 52 -6.10 14.79 -24.57
N SER A 53 -5.48 15.54 -23.65
CA SER A 53 -5.62 17.01 -23.54
C SER A 53 -4.57 17.80 -24.33
N GLY A 54 -3.54 17.14 -24.85
CA GLY A 54 -2.52 17.72 -25.74
C GLY A 54 -2.97 17.77 -27.20
N GLY A 55 -3.94 18.63 -27.51
CA GLY A 55 -4.12 19.14 -28.87
C GLY A 55 -2.86 19.91 -29.30
N GLU A 56 -2.50 19.74 -30.59
CA GLU A 56 -1.45 20.40 -31.36
C GLU A 56 -0.48 21.40 -30.67
N GLU A 57 0.82 21.21 -30.97
CA GLU A 57 1.96 22.12 -30.75
C GLU A 57 2.76 21.96 -29.43
N THR A 58 3.81 21.12 -29.43
CA THR A 58 5.21 21.59 -29.53
C THR A 58 6.21 20.45 -29.26
N THR A 59 7.20 20.33 -30.15
CA THR A 59 8.58 19.87 -29.91
C THR A 59 8.83 18.63 -29.02
N SER A 60 9.10 17.51 -29.68
CA SER A 60 10.09 16.47 -29.32
C SER A 60 10.47 16.34 -27.83
N THR A 61 9.60 15.74 -27.02
CA THR A 61 10.00 14.91 -25.88
C THR A 61 8.85 13.94 -25.66
N LEU A 62 9.08 12.62 -25.75
CA LEU A 62 8.03 11.64 -25.46
C LEU A 62 7.44 11.98 -24.08
N PRO A 63 6.10 11.94 -23.88
CA PRO A 63 5.53 12.05 -22.56
C PRO A 63 5.98 10.82 -21.77
N SER A 64 7.13 10.91 -21.09
CA SER A 64 7.53 9.91 -20.09
C SER A 64 6.70 10.20 -18.85
N LEU A 65 6.14 9.18 -18.22
CA LEU A 65 5.67 9.33 -16.84
C LEU A 65 6.84 9.93 -16.03
N GLN A 66 6.66 11.16 -15.54
CA GLN A 66 7.62 11.77 -14.63
C GLN A 66 7.28 11.24 -13.24
N ASP A 67 8.30 10.83 -12.48
CA ASP A 67 8.10 10.24 -11.14
C ASP A 67 7.22 11.13 -10.25
N ALA A 68 7.43 12.45 -10.31
CA ALA A 68 6.63 13.44 -9.59
C ALA A 68 5.13 13.43 -9.94
N SER A 69 4.77 13.17 -11.21
CA SER A 69 3.36 13.09 -11.63
C SER A 69 2.66 11.83 -11.12
N VAL A 70 3.41 10.73 -10.95
CA VAL A 70 2.91 9.48 -10.36
C VAL A 70 2.71 9.64 -8.86
N GLU A 71 3.69 10.24 -8.19
CA GLU A 71 3.61 10.54 -6.77
C GLU A 71 2.42 11.47 -6.45
N ASP A 72 2.23 12.55 -7.21
CA ASP A 72 1.11 13.49 -7.01
C ASP A 72 -0.26 12.82 -7.28
N ALA A 73 -0.38 12.04 -8.35
CA ALA A 73 -1.62 11.33 -8.67
C ALA A 73 -1.96 10.27 -7.60
N ALA A 74 -0.95 9.52 -7.13
CA ALA A 74 -1.11 8.59 -6.03
C ALA A 74 -1.52 9.34 -4.75
N ALA A 75 -0.77 10.37 -4.34
CA ALA A 75 -1.08 11.16 -3.14
C ALA A 75 -2.51 11.73 -3.18
N GLY A 76 -2.95 12.24 -4.34
CA GLY A 76 -4.33 12.70 -4.56
C GLY A 76 -5.38 11.60 -4.36
N TYR A 77 -5.16 10.42 -4.93
CA TYR A 77 -6.06 9.27 -4.75
C TYR A 77 -6.12 8.80 -3.28
N LEU A 78 -4.97 8.74 -2.61
CA LEU A 78 -4.88 8.31 -1.22
C LEU A 78 -5.54 9.31 -0.26
N ALA A 79 -5.40 10.61 -0.53
CA ALA A 79 -6.10 11.65 0.21
C ALA A 79 -7.62 11.55 0.01
N ALA A 80 -8.08 11.38 -1.24
CA ALA A 80 -9.51 11.26 -1.57
C ALA A 80 -10.14 10.01 -0.96
N THR A 81 -9.41 8.89 -0.90
CA THR A 81 -9.89 7.66 -0.28
C THR A 81 -9.76 7.68 1.25
N GLY A 82 -9.02 8.63 1.83
CA GLY A 82 -8.78 8.71 3.28
C GLY A 82 -7.89 7.59 3.80
N ALA A 83 -6.92 7.13 3.01
CA ALA A 83 -6.00 6.06 3.38
C ALA A 83 -5.18 6.39 4.64
N GLU A 84 -4.75 7.64 4.80
CA GLU A 84 -3.96 8.10 5.95
C GLU A 84 -4.67 7.91 7.29
N ALA A 85 -5.99 8.07 7.33
CA ALA A 85 -6.79 7.88 8.54
C ALA A 85 -7.05 6.39 8.85
N ARG A 86 -6.82 5.50 7.88
CA ARG A 86 -7.11 4.06 7.99
C ARG A 86 -5.89 3.23 8.43
N PHE A 87 -4.69 3.76 8.25
CA PHE A 87 -3.43 3.06 8.54
C PHE A 87 -2.60 3.81 9.58
N THR A 88 -1.91 3.08 10.45
CA THR A 88 -1.02 3.71 11.45
C THR A 88 0.37 3.95 10.86
N ARG A 89 0.93 5.16 11.07
CA ARG A 89 2.22 5.59 10.45
C ARG A 89 2.26 5.30 8.95
N PHE A 90 1.21 5.71 8.27
CA PHE A 90 1.11 5.60 6.82
C PHE A 90 2.16 6.48 6.13
N GLY A 91 2.76 5.99 5.05
CA GLY A 91 3.70 6.75 4.23
C GLY A 91 3.83 6.21 2.81
N ILE A 92 4.14 7.09 1.87
CA ILE A 92 4.50 6.76 0.49
C ILE A 92 6.03 6.62 0.45
N ASP A 93 6.52 5.51 -0.08
CA ASP A 93 7.95 5.26 -0.20
C ASP A 93 8.50 5.96 -1.46
N PRO A 94 9.72 6.54 -1.41
CA PRO A 94 10.35 7.21 -2.55
C PRO A 94 10.65 6.28 -3.74
N GLU A 95 10.49 4.97 -3.62
CA GLU A 95 10.48 4.05 -4.77
C GLU A 95 9.19 4.16 -5.62
N THR A 96 8.23 5.00 -5.22
CA THR A 96 7.03 5.33 -6.00
C THR A 96 7.40 6.21 -7.20
N GLY A 97 6.96 5.84 -8.39
CA GLY A 97 7.35 6.55 -9.62
C GLY A 97 7.09 5.72 -10.86
N ALA A 98 7.77 6.04 -11.96
CA ALA A 98 7.71 5.29 -13.20
C ALA A 98 9.12 4.93 -13.67
N PRO A 99 9.74 3.89 -13.08
CA PRO A 99 11.15 3.54 -13.35
C PRO A 99 11.43 3.23 -14.82
N ASP A 100 10.42 2.72 -15.54
CA ASP A 100 10.51 2.39 -16.97
C ASP A 100 9.76 3.41 -17.86
N GLY A 101 9.27 4.52 -17.29
CA GLY A 101 8.50 5.56 -17.99
C GLY A 101 7.15 5.11 -18.58
N ARG A 102 6.74 3.85 -18.32
CA ARG A 102 5.53 3.19 -18.89
C ARG A 102 4.70 2.45 -17.85
N THR A 103 5.27 2.19 -16.68
CA THR A 103 4.65 1.46 -15.58
C THR A 103 4.68 2.37 -14.37
N ALA A 104 3.50 2.74 -13.86
CA ALA A 104 3.38 3.43 -12.59
C ALA A 104 3.57 2.40 -11.45
N ARG A 105 4.62 2.57 -10.67
CA ARG A 105 4.91 1.81 -9.47
C ARG A 105 4.52 2.64 -8.26
N VAL A 106 3.70 2.09 -7.38
CA VAL A 106 3.32 2.70 -6.11
C VAL A 106 3.76 1.80 -4.97
N VAL A 107 4.55 2.36 -4.06
CA VAL A 107 5.07 1.66 -2.88
C VAL A 107 4.55 2.36 -1.63
N LEU A 108 3.74 1.64 -0.85
CA LEU A 108 3.13 2.15 0.37
C LEU A 108 3.69 1.44 1.59
N THR A 109 3.83 2.20 2.68
CA THR A 109 4.31 1.72 3.98
C THR A 109 3.30 2.02 5.07
N ALA A 110 3.16 1.11 6.02
CA ALA A 110 2.33 1.29 7.21
C ALA A 110 2.86 0.44 8.37
N VAL A 111 2.30 0.63 9.57
CA VAL A 111 2.65 -0.14 10.76
C VAL A 111 1.41 -0.80 11.34
N VAL A 112 1.43 -2.13 11.44
CA VAL A 112 0.38 -2.93 12.07
C VAL A 112 0.59 -3.00 13.57
N ARG A 113 -0.47 -2.85 14.35
CA ARG A 113 -0.47 -3.13 15.80
C ARG A 113 -1.43 -4.28 16.10
N PRO A 114 -0.93 -5.52 16.19
CA PRO A 114 -1.82 -6.66 16.33
C PRO A 114 -2.55 -6.64 17.68
N PRO A 115 -3.81 -7.12 17.71
CA PRO A 115 -4.58 -7.19 18.94
C PRO A 115 -3.90 -8.15 19.93
N ILE A 116 -4.07 -7.89 21.23
CA ILE A 116 -3.58 -8.73 22.35
C ILE A 116 -2.05 -8.69 22.53
N VAL A 117 -1.24 -8.79 21.47
CA VAL A 117 0.23 -8.83 21.56
C VAL A 117 0.92 -7.46 21.45
N ASN A 118 0.15 -6.37 21.37
CA ASN A 118 0.71 -5.00 21.28
C ASN A 118 1.61 -4.64 22.49
N PHE A 119 1.40 -5.25 23.67
CA PHE A 119 2.30 -5.05 24.82
C PHE A 119 3.68 -5.68 24.62
N LEU A 120 3.77 -6.73 23.79
CA LEU A 120 5.01 -7.43 23.49
C LEU A 120 5.78 -6.75 22.36
N VAL A 121 5.07 -6.11 21.41
CA VAL A 121 5.64 -5.37 20.28
C VAL A 121 5.08 -3.95 20.22
N PRO A 122 5.48 -3.05 21.15
CA PRO A 122 4.88 -1.72 21.28
C PRO A 122 5.20 -0.78 20.10
N ALA A 123 6.27 -1.06 19.36
CA ALA A 123 6.62 -0.33 18.15
C ALA A 123 5.71 -0.66 16.95
N GLY A 124 4.96 -1.76 17.02
CA GLY A 124 4.21 -2.33 15.90
C GLY A 124 5.10 -3.06 14.89
N ILE A 125 4.48 -3.61 13.85
CA ILE A 125 5.13 -4.40 12.80
C ILE A 125 5.05 -3.61 11.49
N PRO A 126 6.16 -3.18 10.89
CA PRO A 126 6.15 -2.47 9.62
C PRO A 126 5.71 -3.40 8.49
N ILE A 127 4.85 -2.90 7.61
CA ILE A 127 4.40 -3.58 6.40
C ILE A 127 4.64 -2.67 5.19
N VAL A 128 5.00 -3.28 4.08
CA VAL A 128 5.23 -2.61 2.80
C VAL A 128 4.37 -3.31 1.74
N ALA A 129 3.68 -2.54 0.92
CA ALA A 129 2.94 -3.04 -0.24
C ALA A 129 3.45 -2.35 -1.50
N ARG A 130 3.64 -3.13 -2.57
CA ARG A 130 4.08 -2.65 -3.87
C ARG A 130 3.04 -3.04 -4.91
N ALA A 131 2.60 -2.09 -5.72
CA ALA A 131 1.71 -2.31 -6.85
C ALA A 131 2.29 -1.65 -8.09
N ASP A 132 2.16 -2.35 -9.23
CA ASP A 132 2.60 -1.86 -10.54
C ASP A 132 1.38 -1.83 -11.48
N ALA A 133 1.13 -0.69 -12.10
CA ALA A 133 0.08 -0.53 -13.11
C ALA A 133 0.68 -0.01 -14.42
N ARG A 134 0.33 -0.65 -15.53
CA ARG A 134 0.82 -0.25 -16.85
C ARG A 134 -0.22 0.63 -17.53
N ALA A 135 0.22 1.76 -18.08
CA ALA A 135 -0.64 2.57 -18.92
C ALA A 135 -0.83 1.85 -20.27
N GLU A 136 -2.01 1.29 -20.51
CA GLU A 136 -2.40 0.79 -21.83
C GLU A 136 -2.99 1.93 -22.66
N LEU A 137 -2.31 2.26 -23.75
CA LEU A 137 -2.85 3.10 -24.82
C LEU A 137 -3.92 2.30 -25.57
N VAL A 138 -5.18 2.43 -25.16
CA VAL A 138 -6.30 1.96 -25.98
C VAL A 138 -6.49 2.98 -27.10
N ARG A 139 -6.24 2.54 -28.32
CA ARG A 139 -6.34 3.31 -29.57
C ARG A 139 -7.78 3.48 -30.02
#